data_AF-A0A2E5IGT1-F1
#
_entry.id   AF-A0A2E5IGT1-F1
#
_cell.length_a   1.000
_cell.length_b   1.000
_cell.length_c   1.000
_cell.angle_alpha   90.00
_cell.angle_beta   90.00
_cell.angle_gamma   90.00
#
_symmetry.space_group_name_H-M   'P 1'
#
loop_
_entity.id
_entity.type
_entity.pdbx_description
1 polymer ?
#
loop_
_entity_poly.entity_id
_entity_poly.type
_entity_poly.pdbx_seq_one_letter_code
_entity_poly.pdbx_strand_id
1 'polypeptide(L)'
;MGELSRYRSQVTTMQPLLQPQQLQQVPLTPVPDQLTVWKASTPWHTVRSMLGLVIVCFFISQIAVLIVAGYIDGDMNGTIGPFDPLFTFLGGVCLAPFLMLFFYLRRPRLTHTIQAYPSQEGSQLHALAGGAVVKSPGPTVVQHHLFRSTAPLEMPRPKHLWMLFVCGVGISTLCLLPLTILGANALTLLLAVAIVLPAWLIGFSTPVFAWWSITSRHMGIHISRRDAEWILAAGMLSTIPAIVINSVISPILVSLVGLDAAATGTLGEGLILFMSAPIGEEISKMLAVLALSHLIVSPKHGFYVGSTVGFGFALLENASYIFMALLSDYSSIAYFFTATLRGLSSVPGHAMWTGLSGYAIGCWLARGNRLPSLSGTSYLSEDADANWVLYDKQGRAVPTTTWNTLPSERLARLLTKHREHAWPMPQTIANGLLLAILGHALWNGSSWGVGMLLADSETLLAVLLQLAWLFVMVVGLWVCILRWLPTIVLGPKPR
;
A
#
# COMPACT_ATOMS: atom_id res chain seq x y z
N MET A 1 -76.27 33.11 -5.45
CA MET A 1 -76.36 33.47 -4.02
C MET A 1 -74.98 34.01 -3.65
N GLY A 2 -74.67 35.30 -3.67
CA GLY A 2 -75.43 36.44 -3.17
C GLY A 2 -75.01 36.70 -1.73
N GLU A 3 -74.02 37.56 -1.50
CA GLU A 3 -74.16 38.75 -0.64
C GLU A 3 -72.85 39.56 -0.52
N LEU A 4 -73.05 40.88 -0.58
CA LEU A 4 -72.10 41.94 -0.32
C LEU A 4 -71.88 42.08 1.19
N SER A 5 -70.64 42.36 1.62
CA SER A 5 -70.48 43.26 2.77
C SER A 5 -69.21 44.09 2.67
N ARG A 6 -69.45 45.39 2.77
CA ARG A 6 -68.49 46.48 2.76
C ARG A 6 -67.66 46.44 4.03
N TYR A 7 -66.34 46.50 3.92
CA TYR A 7 -65.52 47.19 4.91
C TYR A 7 -64.50 48.09 4.22
N ARG A 8 -64.59 49.38 4.55
CA ARG A 8 -63.69 50.45 4.17
C ARG A 8 -62.33 50.26 4.86
N SER A 9 -61.31 50.69 4.14
CA SER A 9 -59.90 50.78 4.50
C SER A 9 -59.60 51.08 5.97
N GLN A 10 -58.75 50.24 6.56
CA GLN A 10 -57.57 50.74 7.25
C GLN A 10 -56.36 50.18 6.52
N VAL A 11 -55.72 51.03 5.72
CA VAL A 11 -54.39 50.74 5.18
C VAL A 11 -53.45 50.79 6.39
N THR A 12 -53.27 49.65 7.05
CA THR A 12 -52.08 49.43 7.84
C THR A 12 -50.95 49.33 6.81
N THR A 13 -50.03 50.28 6.87
CA THR A 13 -48.77 50.28 6.13
C THR A 13 -48.22 48.85 6.11
N MET A 14 -48.30 48.19 4.94
CA MET A 14 -47.49 47.01 4.72
C MET A 14 -46.05 47.48 4.93
N GLN A 15 -45.40 46.95 5.97
CA GLN A 15 -43.94 46.98 6.02
C GLN A 15 -43.47 46.56 4.62
N PRO A 16 -42.58 47.33 3.97
CA PRO A 16 -42.04 46.89 2.71
C PRO A 16 -41.51 45.49 2.95
N LEU A 17 -42.04 44.51 2.20
CA LEU A 17 -41.47 43.18 2.11
C LEU A 17 -39.97 43.40 1.97
N LEU A 18 -39.22 43.09 3.03
CA LEU A 18 -37.77 43.06 2.99
C LEU A 18 -37.45 42.23 1.77
N GLN A 19 -36.97 42.89 0.71
CA GLN A 19 -36.45 42.18 -0.45
C GLN A 19 -35.51 41.13 0.14
N PRO A 20 -35.68 39.83 -0.19
CA PRO A 20 -34.76 38.83 0.31
C PRO A 20 -33.38 39.30 -0.12
N GLN A 21 -32.59 39.74 0.86
CA GLN A 21 -31.27 40.27 0.63
C GLN A 21 -30.54 39.13 -0.07
N GLN A 22 -30.31 39.27 -1.37
CA GLN A 22 -29.62 38.25 -2.15
C GLN A 22 -28.21 38.22 -1.57
N LEU A 23 -28.00 37.31 -0.62
CA LEU A 23 -26.68 37.11 -0.03
C LEU A 23 -25.79 36.66 -1.19
N GLN A 24 -24.92 37.55 -1.62
CA GLN A 24 -23.95 37.28 -2.66
C GLN A 24 -23.13 36.08 -2.21
N GLN A 25 -23.18 35.00 -2.98
CA GLN A 25 -22.45 33.79 -2.64
C GLN A 25 -20.96 34.09 -2.71
N VAL A 26 -20.26 33.79 -1.61
CA VAL A 26 -18.81 33.86 -1.58
C VAL A 26 -18.27 32.81 -2.57
N PRO A 27 -17.46 33.21 -3.57
CA PRO A 27 -16.89 32.28 -4.53
C PRO A 27 -15.69 31.52 -3.93
N LEU A 28 -15.42 30.34 -4.49
CA LEU A 28 -14.23 29.56 -4.13
C LEU A 28 -12.96 30.32 -4.48
N THR A 29 -12.08 30.47 -3.49
CA THR A 29 -10.78 31.11 -3.64
C THR A 29 -9.66 30.08 -3.82
N PRO A 30 -8.56 30.40 -4.52
CA PRO A 30 -7.42 29.48 -4.68
C PRO A 30 -6.79 29.15 -3.33
N VAL A 31 -6.27 27.92 -3.17
CA VAL A 31 -5.68 27.44 -1.91
C VAL A 31 -4.39 28.22 -1.63
N PRO A 32 -4.19 28.79 -0.41
CA PRO A 32 -2.94 29.45 -0.06
C PRO A 32 -1.76 28.46 -0.07
N ASP A 33 -0.59 28.90 -0.54
CA ASP A 33 0.59 28.03 -0.73
C ASP A 33 1.08 27.33 0.55
N GLN A 34 0.76 27.85 1.73
CA GLN A 34 1.17 27.32 3.03
C GLN A 34 0.01 26.74 3.87
N LEU A 35 -1.18 26.57 3.30
CA LEU A 35 -2.32 26.08 4.07
C LEU A 35 -2.26 24.55 4.25
N THR A 36 -1.69 24.10 5.37
CA THR A 36 -1.78 22.70 5.82
C THR A 36 -2.81 22.56 6.94
N VAL A 37 -3.93 21.92 6.65
CA VAL A 37 -5.01 21.70 7.63
C VAL A 37 -5.12 20.22 7.93
N TRP A 38 -4.97 19.89 9.21
CA TRP A 38 -5.02 18.53 9.69
C TRP A 38 -6.23 18.30 10.60
N LYS A 39 -6.88 17.15 10.42
CA LYS A 39 -7.92 16.62 11.30
C LYS A 39 -7.35 15.41 12.03
N ALA A 40 -7.43 15.39 13.36
CA ALA A 40 -7.04 14.24 14.17
C ALA A 40 -7.72 12.95 13.66
N SER A 41 -6.92 11.95 13.30
CA SER A 41 -7.37 10.60 12.94
C SER A 41 -6.84 9.56 13.93
N THR A 42 -7.40 8.36 13.90
CA THR A 42 -6.82 7.23 14.65
C THR A 42 -5.84 6.47 13.76
N PRO A 43 -4.69 6.02 14.28
CA PRO A 43 -3.71 5.26 13.50
C PRO A 43 -4.29 3.99 12.86
N TRP A 44 -5.29 3.37 13.49
CA TRP A 44 -5.98 2.17 12.98
C TRP A 44 -6.90 2.45 11.80
N HIS A 45 -7.30 3.70 11.57
CA HIS A 45 -8.12 4.05 10.42
C HIS A 45 -7.35 3.76 9.11
N THR A 46 -6.05 4.02 9.06
CA THR A 46 -5.20 3.74 7.89
C THR A 46 -5.21 2.25 7.58
N VAL A 47 -4.97 1.40 8.59
CA VAL A 47 -4.96 -0.06 8.47
C VAL A 47 -6.30 -0.59 7.95
N ARG A 48 -7.42 -0.20 8.56
CA ARG A 48 -8.75 -0.65 8.13
C ARG A 48 -9.08 -0.23 6.71
N SER A 49 -8.74 1.00 6.34
CA SER A 49 -8.97 1.53 4.98
C SER A 49 -8.15 0.78 3.94
N MET A 50 -6.90 0.42 4.27
CA MET A 50 -6.03 -0.34 3.39
C MET A 50 -6.46 -1.80 3.28
N LEU A 51 -6.86 -2.45 4.37
CA LEU A 51 -7.31 -3.84 4.32
C LEU A 51 -8.47 -4.05 3.34
N GLY A 52 -9.44 -3.13 3.32
CA GLY A 52 -10.54 -3.17 2.34
C GLY A 52 -10.05 -3.02 0.89
N LEU A 53 -9.06 -2.16 0.66
CA LEU A 53 -8.46 -1.98 -0.67
C LEU A 53 -7.67 -3.22 -1.11
N VAL A 54 -6.95 -3.88 -0.20
CA VAL A 54 -6.18 -5.10 -0.50
C VAL A 54 -7.10 -6.20 -1.01
N ILE A 55 -8.24 -6.42 -0.36
CA ILE A 55 -9.20 -7.45 -0.78
C ILE A 55 -9.71 -7.16 -2.20
N VAL A 56 -10.03 -5.90 -2.50
CA VAL A 56 -10.47 -5.48 -3.85
C VAL A 56 -9.38 -5.70 -4.88
N CYS A 57 -8.14 -5.27 -4.59
CA CYS A 57 -7.00 -5.47 -5.49
C CYS A 57 -6.64 -6.95 -5.67
N PHE A 58 -6.84 -7.79 -4.65
CA PHE A 58 -6.65 -9.24 -4.75
C PHE A 58 -7.57 -9.82 -5.82
N PHE A 59 -8.88 -9.59 -5.74
CA PHE A 59 -9.81 -10.08 -6.76
C PHE A 59 -9.56 -9.48 -8.14
N ILE A 60 -9.22 -8.18 -8.23
CA ILE A 60 -8.82 -7.56 -9.50
C ILE A 60 -7.63 -8.34 -10.11
N SER A 61 -6.61 -8.64 -9.31
CA SER A 61 -5.41 -9.34 -9.80
C SER A 61 -5.71 -10.76 -10.29
N GLN A 62 -6.47 -11.54 -9.52
CA GLN A 62 -6.79 -12.91 -9.87
C GLN A 62 -7.68 -12.99 -11.12
N ILE A 63 -8.70 -12.13 -11.21
CA ILE A 63 -9.63 -12.12 -12.35
C ILE A 63 -8.95 -11.57 -13.61
N ALA A 64 -8.10 -10.54 -13.49
CA ALA A 64 -7.38 -9.99 -14.64
C ALA A 64 -6.49 -11.04 -15.32
N VAL A 65 -5.82 -11.88 -14.53
CA VAL A 65 -5.00 -12.98 -15.05
C VAL A 65 -5.86 -14.01 -15.76
N LEU A 66 -7.01 -14.39 -15.18
CA LEU A 66 -7.95 -15.32 -15.82
C LEU A 66 -8.45 -14.82 -17.18
N ILE A 67 -8.69 -13.51 -17.32
CA ILE A 67 -9.07 -12.89 -18.61
C ILE A 67 -7.93 -13.03 -19.63
N VAL A 68 -6.69 -12.74 -19.23
CA VAL A 68 -5.53 -12.84 -20.12
C VAL A 68 -5.26 -14.29 -20.52
N ALA A 69 -5.35 -15.22 -19.56
CA ALA A 69 -5.29 -16.66 -19.79
C ALA A 69 -6.34 -17.10 -20.80
N GLY A 70 -7.62 -16.77 -20.59
CA GLY A 70 -8.69 -17.08 -21.53
C GLY A 70 -8.43 -16.56 -22.95
N TYR A 71 -7.73 -15.43 -23.09
CA TYR A 71 -7.35 -14.89 -24.39
C TYR A 71 -6.20 -15.63 -25.08
N ILE A 72 -5.19 -16.06 -24.32
CA ILE A 72 -3.90 -16.54 -24.84
C ILE A 72 -3.74 -18.06 -24.75
N ASP A 73 -4.12 -18.67 -23.62
CA ASP A 73 -3.93 -20.06 -23.24
C ASP A 73 -5.14 -20.49 -22.38
N GLY A 74 -6.27 -20.72 -23.04
CA GLY A 74 -7.57 -20.90 -22.39
C GLY A 74 -7.70 -22.20 -21.60
N ASP A 75 -6.94 -23.24 -21.95
CA ASP A 75 -6.85 -24.49 -21.20
C ASP A 75 -5.67 -24.52 -20.21
N MET A 76 -4.87 -23.44 -20.15
CA MET A 76 -3.77 -23.24 -19.19
C MET A 76 -2.74 -24.37 -19.22
N ASN A 77 -2.51 -24.93 -20.42
CA ASN A 77 -1.61 -26.06 -20.61
C ASN A 77 -0.17 -25.62 -20.93
N GLY A 78 0.09 -24.31 -20.98
CA GLY A 78 1.39 -23.74 -21.34
C GLY A 78 1.66 -23.76 -22.85
N THR A 79 0.62 -23.79 -23.68
CA THR A 79 0.71 -23.63 -25.14
C THR A 79 -0.21 -22.50 -25.59
N ILE A 80 0.08 -21.93 -26.77
CA ILE A 80 -0.76 -20.84 -27.30
C ILE A 80 -2.05 -21.43 -27.82
N GLY A 81 -3.16 -20.95 -27.26
CA GLY A 81 -4.51 -21.43 -27.53
C GLY A 81 -4.85 -22.71 -26.76
N PRO A 82 -6.14 -23.09 -26.75
CA PRO A 82 -7.23 -22.45 -27.47
C PRO A 82 -7.66 -21.13 -26.82
N PHE A 83 -8.27 -20.26 -27.61
CA PHE A 83 -8.98 -19.10 -27.08
C PHE A 83 -10.25 -19.56 -26.35
N ASP A 84 -10.41 -19.21 -25.07
CA ASP A 84 -11.63 -19.43 -24.30
C ASP A 84 -12.43 -18.12 -24.15
N PRO A 85 -13.47 -17.92 -24.98
CA PRO A 85 -14.31 -16.73 -24.89
C PRO A 85 -15.15 -16.69 -23.60
N LEU A 86 -15.48 -17.84 -23.01
CA LEU A 86 -16.31 -17.91 -21.81
C LEU A 86 -15.52 -17.41 -20.59
N PHE A 87 -14.27 -17.86 -20.41
CA PHE A 87 -13.39 -17.36 -19.35
C PHE A 87 -13.14 -15.85 -19.49
N THR A 88 -12.89 -15.38 -20.71
CA THR A 88 -12.69 -13.95 -20.99
C THR A 88 -13.94 -13.13 -20.66
N PHE A 89 -15.12 -13.57 -21.11
CA PHE A 89 -16.38 -12.87 -20.89
C PHE A 89 -16.80 -12.86 -19.42
N LEU A 90 -16.80 -14.02 -18.75
CA LEU A 90 -17.16 -14.13 -17.34
C LEU A 90 -16.17 -13.37 -16.46
N GLY A 91 -14.87 -13.46 -16.77
CA GLY A 91 -13.84 -12.67 -16.11
C GLY A 91 -14.12 -11.17 -16.22
N GLY A 92 -14.46 -10.67 -17.42
CA GLY A 92 -14.83 -9.26 -17.62
C GLY A 92 -16.03 -8.81 -16.79
N VAL A 93 -17.10 -9.62 -16.76
CA VAL A 93 -18.31 -9.34 -15.96
C VAL A 93 -17.99 -9.34 -14.46
N CYS A 94 -17.20 -10.32 -13.99
CA CYS A 94 -16.79 -10.41 -12.58
C CYS A 94 -15.82 -9.31 -12.16
N LEU A 95 -14.96 -8.81 -13.08
CA LEU A 95 -14.00 -7.75 -12.79
C LEU A 95 -14.66 -6.38 -12.62
N ALA A 96 -15.72 -6.09 -13.39
CA ALA A 96 -16.42 -4.81 -13.39
C ALA A 96 -16.83 -4.29 -11.99
N PRO A 97 -17.51 -5.06 -11.11
CA PRO A 97 -17.88 -4.58 -9.78
C PRO A 97 -16.66 -4.26 -8.90
N PHE A 98 -15.55 -5.01 -9.02
CA PHE A 98 -14.34 -4.72 -8.25
C PHE A 98 -13.62 -3.47 -8.75
N LEU A 99 -13.60 -3.22 -10.06
CA LEU A 99 -13.09 -1.97 -10.61
C LEU A 99 -13.93 -0.77 -10.17
N MET A 100 -15.27 -0.88 -10.23
CA MET A 100 -16.16 0.17 -9.73
C MET A 100 -15.92 0.45 -8.25
N LEU A 101 -15.79 -0.60 -7.43
CA LEU A 101 -15.48 -0.48 -6.01
C LEU A 101 -14.09 0.12 -5.77
N PHE A 102 -13.08 -0.26 -6.54
CA PHE A 102 -11.74 0.32 -6.48
C PHE A 102 -11.78 1.84 -6.73
N PHE A 103 -12.41 2.29 -7.81
CA PHE A 103 -12.53 3.72 -8.11
C PHE A 103 -13.36 4.46 -7.04
N TYR A 104 -14.43 3.84 -6.53
CA TYR A 104 -15.21 4.39 -5.43
C TYR A 104 -14.38 4.57 -4.14
N LEU A 105 -13.57 3.57 -3.77
CA LEU A 105 -12.71 3.62 -2.59
C LEU A 105 -11.54 4.61 -2.76
N ARG A 106 -11.05 4.81 -3.98
CA ARG A 106 -9.95 5.74 -4.32
C ARG A 106 -10.40 7.16 -4.66
N ARG A 107 -11.69 7.47 -4.63
CA ARG A 107 -12.19 8.82 -4.91
C ARG A 107 -11.52 9.87 -4.01
N PRO A 108 -11.12 11.04 -4.54
CA PRO A 108 -10.46 12.06 -3.75
C PRO A 108 -11.43 12.60 -2.69
N ARG A 109 -11.00 12.56 -1.41
CA ARG A 109 -11.70 13.27 -0.34
C ARG A 109 -11.21 14.72 -0.32
N LEU A 110 -12.12 15.64 -0.57
CA LEU A 110 -11.85 17.07 -0.57
C LEU A 110 -12.22 17.64 0.80
N THR A 111 -11.33 18.47 1.33
CA THR A 111 -11.55 19.24 2.55
C THR A 111 -11.95 20.64 2.15
N HIS A 112 -13.09 21.09 2.67
CA HIS A 112 -13.58 22.45 2.51
C HIS A 112 -13.25 23.23 3.77
N THR A 113 -12.38 24.24 3.65
CA THR A 113 -12.10 25.16 4.76
C THR A 113 -12.78 26.47 4.52
N ILE A 114 -13.34 27.03 5.58
CA ILE A 114 -13.98 28.33 5.60
C ILE A 114 -13.23 29.13 6.67
N GLN A 115 -12.60 30.22 6.25
CA GLN A 115 -11.86 31.13 7.11
C GLN A 115 -12.57 32.47 7.12
N ALA A 116 -12.81 33.02 8.31
CA ALA A 116 -13.44 34.32 8.49
C ALA A 116 -12.45 35.23 9.22
N TYR A 117 -12.09 36.33 8.57
CA TYR A 117 -11.16 37.32 9.11
C TYR A 117 -11.93 38.58 9.52
N PRO A 118 -11.67 39.16 10.70
CA PRO A 118 -12.23 40.45 11.07
C PRO A 118 -11.81 41.51 10.04
N SER A 119 -12.75 42.28 9.52
CA SER A 119 -12.47 43.38 8.58
C SER A 119 -13.51 44.47 8.75
N GLN A 120 -13.08 45.73 8.75
CA GLN A 120 -14.02 46.85 8.86
C GLN A 120 -14.93 47.00 7.62
N GLU A 121 -14.50 46.48 6.47
CA GLU A 121 -15.29 46.45 5.22
C GLU A 121 -16.11 45.15 5.06
N GLY A 122 -16.12 44.29 6.09
CA GLY A 122 -16.77 42.98 6.05
C GLY A 122 -18.28 43.00 6.31
N SER A 123 -18.91 41.84 6.14
CA SER A 123 -20.32 41.60 6.48
C SER A 123 -20.42 40.66 7.70
N GLN A 124 -21.56 40.66 8.39
CA GLN A 124 -21.85 39.67 9.45
C GLN A 124 -22.48 38.38 8.89
N LEU A 125 -23.00 38.41 7.66
CA LEU A 125 -23.67 37.28 7.02
C LEU A 125 -23.02 37.00 5.68
N HIS A 126 -22.60 35.75 5.49
CA HIS A 126 -21.93 35.26 4.28
C HIS A 126 -22.62 33.99 3.80
N ALA A 127 -23.20 34.01 2.60
CA ALA A 127 -23.73 32.80 1.98
C ALA A 127 -22.62 32.04 1.25
N LEU A 128 -22.59 30.72 1.42
CA LEU A 128 -21.66 29.82 0.76
C LEU A 128 -22.37 29.00 -0.32
N ALA A 129 -21.61 28.56 -1.32
CA ALA A 129 -22.06 27.57 -2.28
C ALA A 129 -22.58 26.30 -1.55
N GLY A 130 -23.78 25.83 -1.91
CA GLY A 130 -24.44 24.70 -1.26
C GLY A 130 -25.43 25.06 -0.14
N GLY A 131 -25.75 26.35 0.05
CA GLY A 131 -26.85 26.80 0.93
C GLY A 131 -26.45 26.97 2.40
N ALA A 132 -25.17 26.83 2.75
CA ALA A 132 -24.67 27.13 4.09
C ALA A 132 -24.48 28.64 4.28
N VAL A 133 -24.69 29.15 5.50
CA VAL A 133 -24.48 30.56 5.86
C VAL A 133 -23.55 30.66 7.05
N VAL A 134 -22.52 31.51 6.95
CA VAL A 134 -21.65 31.86 8.07
C VAL A 134 -22.16 33.15 8.68
N LYS A 135 -22.48 33.11 9.97
CA LYS A 135 -22.85 34.27 10.77
C LYS A 135 -21.73 34.58 11.76
N SER A 136 -21.20 35.78 11.72
CA SER A 136 -20.15 36.25 12.63
C SER A 136 -20.69 37.34 13.58
N PRO A 137 -20.14 37.46 14.80
CA PRO A 137 -20.57 38.47 15.76
C PRO A 137 -20.13 39.91 15.40
N GLY A 138 -19.22 40.08 14.45
CA GLY A 138 -18.74 41.37 13.95
C GLY A 138 -18.46 41.30 12.44
N PRO A 139 -18.15 42.43 11.77
CA PRO A 139 -17.92 42.43 10.33
C PRO A 139 -16.67 41.60 9.99
N THR A 140 -16.85 40.61 9.11
CA THR A 140 -15.79 39.71 8.66
C THR A 140 -15.76 39.60 7.14
N VAL A 141 -14.60 39.27 6.58
CA VAL A 141 -14.48 38.76 5.21
C VAL A 141 -14.32 37.26 5.30
N VAL A 142 -15.15 36.52 4.55
CA VAL A 142 -15.08 35.06 4.48
C VAL A 142 -14.36 34.65 3.20
N GLN A 143 -13.40 33.74 3.35
CA GLN A 143 -12.73 33.06 2.25
C GLN A 143 -12.90 31.56 2.45
N HIS A 144 -13.05 30.82 1.35
CA HIS A 144 -13.20 29.39 1.44
C HIS A 144 -12.52 28.67 0.28
N HIS A 145 -11.89 27.55 0.60
CA HIS A 145 -11.02 26.84 -0.33
C HIS A 145 -11.34 25.35 -0.29
N LEU A 146 -11.22 24.71 -1.45
CA LEU A 146 -11.37 23.27 -1.59
C LEU A 146 -9.99 22.69 -1.93
N PHE A 147 -9.44 21.90 -1.03
CA PHE A 147 -8.15 21.24 -1.24
C PHE A 147 -8.24 19.76 -0.86
N ARG A 148 -7.23 19.00 -1.25
CA ARG A 148 -7.12 17.58 -0.90
C ARG A 148 -6.58 17.49 0.52
N SER A 149 -7.10 16.55 1.32
CA SER A 149 -6.57 16.32 2.67
C SER A 149 -5.07 16.03 2.65
N THR A 150 -4.29 16.82 3.40
CA THR A 150 -2.83 16.71 3.56
C THR A 150 -2.45 16.01 4.86
N ALA A 151 -3.40 15.30 5.49
CA ALA A 151 -3.17 14.62 6.75
C ALA A 151 -1.95 13.69 6.65
N PRO A 152 -0.98 13.79 7.57
CA PRO A 152 0.20 12.93 7.56
C PRO A 152 -0.19 11.46 7.74
N LEU A 153 0.65 10.57 7.22
CA LEU A 153 0.50 9.13 7.42
C LEU A 153 0.64 8.77 8.92
N GLU A 154 -0.45 8.35 9.54
CA GLU A 154 -0.45 7.79 10.89
C GLU A 154 -0.54 6.27 10.85
N MET A 155 0.41 5.59 11.50
CA MET A 155 0.49 4.12 11.58
C MET A 155 0.51 3.65 13.05
N PRO A 156 -0.16 2.54 13.40
CA PRO A 156 -0.06 1.97 14.74
C PRO A 156 1.39 1.65 15.10
N ARG A 157 1.72 1.64 16.40
CA ARG A 157 3.08 1.31 16.85
C ARG A 157 3.46 -0.10 16.38
N PRO A 158 4.69 -0.33 15.87
CA PRO A 158 5.12 -1.65 15.41
C PRO A 158 4.90 -2.76 16.43
N LYS A 159 5.09 -2.48 17.73
CA LYS A 159 4.83 -3.44 18.82
C LYS A 159 3.40 -3.99 18.79
N HIS A 160 2.39 -3.14 18.55
CA HIS A 160 0.99 -3.58 18.54
C HIS A 160 0.69 -4.46 17.33
N LEU A 161 1.28 -4.15 16.17
CA LEU A 161 1.12 -4.93 14.95
C LEU A 161 1.82 -6.29 15.07
N TRP A 162 3.04 -6.34 15.59
CA TRP A 162 3.73 -7.61 15.84
C TRP A 162 3.04 -8.47 16.91
N MET A 163 2.48 -7.88 17.97
CA MET A 163 1.67 -8.64 18.93
C MET A 163 0.40 -9.20 18.27
N LEU A 164 -0.28 -8.41 17.44
CA LEU A 164 -1.44 -8.89 16.67
C LEU A 164 -1.06 -10.07 15.77
N PHE A 165 0.08 -9.99 15.10
CA PHE A 165 0.59 -11.06 14.24
C PHE A 165 0.92 -12.32 15.03
N VAL A 166 1.76 -12.22 16.07
CA VAL A 166 2.20 -13.39 16.86
C VAL A 166 1.03 -14.05 17.57
N CYS A 167 0.19 -13.27 18.26
CA CYS A 167 -0.99 -13.81 18.94
C CYS A 167 -2.01 -14.34 17.95
N GLY A 168 -2.26 -13.64 16.84
CA GLY A 168 -3.23 -14.07 15.85
C GLY A 168 -2.80 -15.33 15.10
N VAL A 169 -1.54 -15.43 14.67
CA VAL A 169 -1.00 -16.65 14.09
C VAL A 169 -1.02 -17.79 15.10
N GLY A 170 -0.59 -17.57 16.34
CA GLY A 170 -0.59 -18.59 17.39
C GLY A 170 -1.99 -19.12 17.71
N ILE A 171 -2.96 -18.23 17.95
CA ILE A 171 -4.34 -18.60 18.25
C ILE A 171 -4.97 -19.33 17.05
N SER A 172 -4.83 -18.80 15.83
CA SER A 172 -5.36 -19.46 14.63
C SER A 172 -4.76 -20.85 14.41
N THR A 173 -3.45 -21.00 14.64
CA THR A 173 -2.77 -22.31 14.55
C THR A 173 -3.35 -23.30 15.55
N LEU A 174 -3.51 -22.89 16.82
CA LEU A 174 -4.09 -23.72 17.87
C LEU A 174 -5.54 -24.11 17.57
N CYS A 175 -6.34 -23.19 17.01
CA CYS A 175 -7.73 -23.47 16.64
C CYS A 175 -7.85 -24.38 15.40
N LEU A 176 -6.89 -24.34 14.48
CA LEU A 176 -6.87 -25.22 13.30
C LEU A 176 -6.24 -26.58 13.60
N LEU A 177 -5.47 -26.72 14.68
CA LEU A 177 -4.77 -27.95 15.04
C LEU A 177 -5.71 -29.17 15.19
N PRO A 178 -6.91 -29.06 15.80
CA PRO A 178 -7.86 -30.16 15.85
C PRO A 178 -8.27 -30.68 14.47
N LEU A 179 -8.40 -29.80 13.45
CA LEU A 179 -8.71 -30.23 12.08
C LEU A 179 -7.58 -31.09 11.50
N THR A 180 -6.32 -30.68 11.74
CA THR A 180 -5.14 -31.41 11.26
C THR A 180 -4.94 -32.75 11.98
N ILE A 181 -5.19 -32.82 13.29
CA ILE A 181 -4.94 -34.05 14.08
C ILE A 181 -6.11 -35.03 14.03
N LEU A 182 -7.34 -34.53 14.18
CA LEU A 182 -8.54 -35.37 14.32
C LEU A 182 -9.27 -35.59 12.98
N GLY A 183 -8.82 -34.91 11.92
CA GLY A 183 -9.47 -34.92 10.61
C GLY A 183 -10.76 -34.10 10.57
N ALA A 184 -11.40 -34.14 9.40
CA ALA A 184 -12.62 -33.41 9.12
C ALA A 184 -13.83 -34.06 9.84
N ASN A 185 -14.41 -33.33 10.78
CA ASN A 185 -15.70 -33.61 11.40
C ASN A 185 -16.51 -32.31 11.51
N ALA A 186 -17.79 -32.40 11.87
CA ALA A 186 -18.67 -31.22 11.91
C ALA A 186 -18.13 -30.09 12.80
N LEU A 187 -17.51 -30.43 13.93
CA LEU A 187 -16.94 -29.45 14.86
C LEU A 187 -15.65 -28.82 14.32
N THR A 188 -14.73 -29.63 13.79
CA THR A 188 -13.45 -29.13 13.26
C THR A 188 -13.65 -28.28 12.01
N LEU A 189 -14.62 -28.64 11.16
CA LEU A 189 -15.00 -27.82 10.00
C LEU A 189 -15.66 -26.49 10.42
N LEU A 190 -16.56 -26.51 11.39
CA LEU A 190 -17.20 -25.28 11.89
C LEU A 190 -16.16 -24.33 12.51
N LEU A 191 -15.25 -24.87 13.31
CA LEU A 191 -14.14 -24.12 13.89
C LEU A 191 -13.21 -23.56 12.79
N ALA A 192 -12.88 -24.36 11.78
CA ALA A 192 -12.06 -23.93 10.66
C ALA A 192 -12.72 -22.78 9.88
N VAL A 193 -14.00 -22.89 9.51
CA VAL A 193 -14.72 -21.82 8.80
C VAL A 193 -14.74 -20.52 9.59
N ALA A 194 -14.90 -20.59 10.92
CA ALA A 194 -14.89 -19.40 11.78
C ALA A 194 -13.52 -18.71 11.86
N ILE A 195 -12.43 -19.47 11.71
CA ILE A 195 -11.06 -19.00 11.95
C ILE A 195 -10.30 -18.71 10.67
N VAL A 196 -10.60 -19.37 9.54
CA VAL A 196 -9.86 -19.24 8.27
C VAL A 196 -9.84 -17.79 7.79
N LEU A 197 -10.97 -17.08 7.77
CA LEU A 197 -10.99 -15.71 7.29
C LEU A 197 -10.19 -14.75 8.20
N PRO A 198 -10.37 -14.75 9.54
CA PRO A 198 -9.48 -14.00 10.44
C PRO A 198 -8.00 -14.38 10.32
N ALA A 199 -7.69 -15.67 10.24
CA ALA A 199 -6.32 -16.17 10.11
C ALA A 199 -5.68 -15.65 8.81
N TRP A 200 -6.41 -15.75 7.69
CA TRP A 200 -5.97 -15.23 6.40
C TRP A 200 -5.65 -13.74 6.48
N LEU A 201 -6.60 -12.92 6.95
CA LEU A 201 -6.43 -11.47 7.09
C LEU A 201 -5.23 -11.10 7.97
N ILE A 202 -5.06 -11.77 9.11
CA ILE A 202 -3.96 -11.52 10.03
C ILE A 202 -2.62 -11.91 9.40
N GLY A 203 -2.56 -13.12 8.82
CA GLY A 203 -1.36 -13.72 8.26
C GLY A 203 -0.78 -12.91 7.11
N PHE A 204 -1.61 -12.47 6.14
CA PHE A 204 -1.07 -11.76 4.98
C PHE A 204 -0.80 -10.27 5.26
N SER A 205 -1.63 -9.59 6.05
CA SER A 205 -1.63 -8.12 6.13
C SER A 205 -0.81 -7.54 7.29
N THR A 206 -0.90 -8.16 8.46
CA THR A 206 -0.29 -7.63 9.69
C THR A 206 1.23 -7.45 9.60
N PRO A 207 2.02 -8.42 9.08
CA PRO A 207 3.47 -8.23 9.01
C PRO A 207 3.84 -7.10 8.04
N VAL A 208 3.11 -6.94 6.93
CA VAL A 208 3.33 -5.84 5.99
C VAL A 208 3.09 -4.49 6.67
N PHE A 209 1.97 -4.34 7.39
CA PHE A 209 1.71 -3.11 8.14
C PHE A 209 2.74 -2.86 9.25
N ALA A 210 3.24 -3.92 9.89
CA ALA A 210 4.29 -3.81 10.91
C ALA A 210 5.59 -3.26 10.32
N TRP A 211 6.04 -3.83 9.20
CA TRP A 211 7.22 -3.39 8.47
C TRP A 211 7.07 -1.99 7.87
N TRP A 212 5.91 -1.68 7.32
CA TRP A 212 5.62 -0.36 6.81
C TRP A 212 5.63 0.69 7.93
N SER A 213 5.04 0.38 9.10
CA SER A 213 5.12 1.24 10.29
C SER A 213 6.56 1.47 10.77
N ILE A 214 7.42 0.44 10.74
CA ILE A 214 8.85 0.60 11.05
C ILE A 214 9.50 1.54 10.04
N THR A 215 9.31 1.29 8.75
CA THR A 215 9.96 2.06 7.68
C THR A 215 9.55 3.54 7.71
N SER A 216 8.24 3.84 7.80
CA SER A 216 7.73 5.21 7.85
C SER A 216 8.19 5.98 9.09
N ARG A 217 8.31 5.31 10.24
CA ARG A 217 8.76 5.97 11.49
C ARG A 217 10.26 6.27 11.51
N HIS A 218 11.07 5.41 10.90
CA HIS A 218 12.53 5.46 11.05
C HIS A 218 13.24 6.16 9.90
N MET A 219 12.62 6.26 8.72
CA MET A 219 13.17 6.99 7.58
C MET A 219 13.03 8.51 7.71
N GLY A 220 12.19 9.00 8.62
CA GLY A 220 12.01 10.44 8.83
C GLY A 220 11.46 11.20 7.63
N ILE A 221 10.60 10.54 6.84
CA ILE A 221 9.97 11.11 5.64
C ILE A 221 8.54 11.49 6.00
N HIS A 222 8.17 12.74 5.71
CA HIS A 222 6.79 13.19 5.82
C HIS A 222 6.06 12.92 4.51
N ILE A 223 5.05 12.07 4.57
CA ILE A 223 4.19 11.79 3.42
C ILE A 223 2.73 11.90 3.84
N SER A 224 1.90 12.46 2.95
CA SER A 224 0.46 12.47 3.14
C SER A 224 -0.05 11.04 3.16
N ARG A 225 -1.06 10.76 4.00
CA ARG A 225 -1.68 9.45 4.05
C ARG A 225 -2.18 9.02 2.68
N ARG A 226 -2.77 9.93 1.91
CA ARG A 226 -3.32 9.66 0.58
C ARG A 226 -2.26 9.15 -0.39
N ASP A 227 -1.12 9.81 -0.43
CA ASP A 227 -0.03 9.46 -1.36
C ASP A 227 0.62 8.16 -0.91
N ALA A 228 0.80 7.95 0.39
CA ALA A 228 1.26 6.70 0.96
C ALA A 228 0.34 5.51 0.59
N GLU A 229 -0.98 5.69 0.68
CA GLU A 229 -1.96 4.71 0.23
C GLU A 229 -1.93 4.48 -1.29
N TRP A 230 -1.64 5.51 -2.11
CA TRP A 230 -1.48 5.36 -3.57
C TRP A 230 -0.23 4.58 -3.93
N ILE A 231 0.88 4.81 -3.22
CA ILE A 231 2.12 4.05 -3.44
C ILE A 231 1.90 2.56 -3.13
N LEU A 232 1.25 2.27 -1.99
CA LEU A 232 0.89 0.90 -1.63
C LEU A 232 -0.05 0.25 -2.67
N ALA A 233 -1.04 1.00 -3.15
CA ALA A 233 -1.96 0.55 -4.19
C ALA A 233 -1.27 0.28 -5.53
N ALA A 234 -0.30 1.10 -5.92
CA ALA A 234 0.49 0.86 -7.13
C ALA A 234 1.30 -0.43 -7.03
N GLY A 235 1.85 -0.73 -5.84
CA GLY A 235 2.46 -2.03 -5.55
C GLY A 235 1.51 -3.20 -5.75
N MET A 236 0.29 -3.10 -5.20
CA MET A 236 -0.74 -4.12 -5.41
C MET A 236 -1.10 -4.28 -6.89
N LEU A 237 -1.30 -3.18 -7.63
CA LEU A 237 -1.64 -3.26 -9.05
C LEU A 237 -0.50 -3.78 -9.92
N SER A 238 0.76 -3.61 -9.49
CA SER A 238 1.93 -4.15 -10.20
C SER A 238 2.02 -5.68 -10.17
N THR A 239 1.20 -6.36 -9.37
CA THR A 239 1.11 -7.83 -9.39
C THR A 239 0.39 -8.33 -10.63
N ILE A 240 -0.50 -7.54 -11.25
CA ILE A 240 -1.24 -7.94 -12.44
C ILE A 240 -0.29 -8.32 -13.58
N PRO A 241 0.59 -7.42 -14.07
CA PRO A 241 1.54 -7.79 -15.12
C PRO A 241 2.51 -8.89 -14.66
N ALA A 242 2.91 -8.91 -13.39
CA ALA A 242 3.80 -9.94 -12.88
C ALA A 242 3.19 -11.34 -12.91
N ILE A 243 1.94 -11.51 -12.44
CA ILE A 243 1.26 -12.81 -12.47
C ILE A 243 0.97 -13.22 -13.91
N VAL A 244 0.60 -12.29 -14.80
CA VAL A 244 0.46 -12.60 -16.24
C VAL A 244 1.78 -13.13 -16.83
N ILE A 245 2.91 -12.50 -16.50
CA ILE A 245 4.22 -12.99 -16.93
C ILE A 245 4.46 -14.39 -16.36
N ASN A 246 4.29 -14.59 -15.06
CA ASN A 246 4.69 -15.81 -14.37
C ASN A 246 3.77 -17.01 -14.66
N SER A 247 2.48 -16.77 -14.86
CA SER A 247 1.45 -17.81 -14.93
C SER A 247 0.90 -18.06 -16.33
N VAL A 248 1.18 -17.18 -17.30
CA VAL A 248 0.72 -17.35 -18.69
C VAL A 248 1.91 -17.29 -19.65
N ILE A 249 2.65 -16.18 -19.66
CA ILE A 249 3.72 -15.99 -20.65
C ILE A 249 4.89 -16.97 -20.42
N SER A 250 5.30 -17.15 -19.16
CA SER A 250 6.48 -17.97 -18.83
C SER A 250 6.26 -19.46 -19.09
N PRO A 251 5.14 -20.08 -18.69
CA PRO A 251 4.83 -21.46 -19.07
C PRO A 251 4.90 -21.67 -20.58
N ILE A 252 4.33 -20.77 -21.38
CA ILE A 252 4.39 -20.82 -22.85
C ILE A 252 5.85 -20.79 -23.33
N LEU A 253 6.66 -19.84 -22.85
CA LEU A 253 8.06 -19.72 -23.25
C LEU A 253 8.90 -20.96 -22.86
N VAL A 254 8.63 -21.55 -21.69
CA VAL A 254 9.32 -22.74 -21.20
C VAL A 254 8.93 -23.96 -22.03
N SER A 255 7.64 -24.15 -22.31
CA SER A 255 7.12 -25.22 -23.18
C SER A 255 7.67 -25.13 -24.60
N LEU A 256 7.84 -23.92 -25.15
CA LEU A 256 8.42 -23.70 -26.48
C LEU A 256 9.88 -24.19 -26.61
N VAL A 257 10.61 -24.23 -25.49
CA VAL A 257 12.00 -24.74 -25.43
C VAL A 257 12.01 -26.26 -25.12
N GLY A 258 10.84 -26.89 -25.02
CA GLY A 258 10.68 -28.33 -24.77
C GLY A 258 10.85 -28.72 -23.30
N LEU A 259 10.69 -27.77 -22.38
CA LEU A 259 10.73 -28.02 -20.93
C LEU A 259 9.31 -28.05 -20.37
N ASP A 260 9.08 -28.90 -19.37
CA ASP A 260 7.78 -28.98 -18.70
C ASP A 260 7.67 -27.90 -17.62
N ALA A 261 6.77 -26.93 -17.83
CA ALA A 261 6.49 -25.84 -16.90
C ALA A 261 5.50 -26.21 -15.78
N ALA A 262 4.71 -27.26 -15.95
CA ALA A 262 3.58 -27.60 -15.09
C ALA A 262 3.93 -28.70 -14.07
N ALA A 263 4.86 -29.60 -14.42
CA ALA A 263 5.31 -30.63 -13.50
C ALA A 263 6.19 -30.07 -12.38
N THR A 264 5.88 -30.46 -11.15
CA THR A 264 6.67 -30.10 -9.97
C THR A 264 8.03 -30.78 -9.99
N GLY A 265 9.05 -30.04 -9.56
CA GLY A 265 10.43 -30.49 -9.49
C GLY A 265 11.18 -30.52 -10.83
N THR A 266 10.63 -29.95 -11.89
CA THR A 266 11.32 -29.85 -13.18
C THR A 266 12.18 -28.61 -13.28
N LEU A 267 13.14 -28.63 -14.21
CA LEU A 267 13.89 -27.42 -14.58
C LEU A 267 12.95 -26.31 -15.10
N GLY A 268 11.83 -26.68 -15.75
CA GLY A 268 10.87 -25.72 -16.28
C GLY A 268 10.17 -24.93 -15.17
N GLU A 269 9.68 -25.61 -14.12
CA GLU A 269 9.19 -24.95 -12.89
C GLU A 269 10.27 -24.06 -12.28
N GLY A 270 11.50 -24.58 -12.13
CA GLY A 270 12.63 -23.84 -11.58
C GLY A 270 12.89 -22.53 -12.33
N LEU A 271 12.96 -22.56 -13.67
CA LEU A 271 13.18 -21.37 -14.50
C LEU A 271 12.08 -20.33 -14.32
N ILE A 272 10.82 -20.74 -14.12
CA ILE A 272 9.75 -19.80 -13.78
C ILE A 272 10.03 -19.18 -12.42
N LEU A 273 10.34 -19.98 -11.40
CA LEU A 273 10.51 -19.53 -10.03
C LEU A 273 11.72 -18.62 -9.80
N PHE A 274 12.89 -18.96 -10.36
CA PHE A 274 14.15 -18.24 -10.07
C PHE A 274 14.63 -17.31 -11.17
N MET A 275 14.05 -17.35 -12.37
CA MET A 275 14.43 -16.47 -13.45
C MET A 275 13.25 -15.60 -13.87
N SER A 276 12.15 -16.19 -14.32
CA SER A 276 11.05 -15.40 -14.86
C SER A 276 10.34 -14.56 -13.80
N ALA A 277 9.97 -15.16 -12.66
CA ALA A 277 9.28 -14.45 -11.59
C ALA A 277 10.09 -13.27 -11.02
N PRO A 278 11.37 -13.42 -10.66
CA PRO A 278 12.19 -12.29 -10.24
C PRO A 278 12.29 -11.17 -11.28
N ILE A 279 12.45 -11.51 -12.56
CA ILE A 279 12.55 -10.53 -13.65
C ILE A 279 11.22 -9.80 -13.84
N GLY A 280 10.13 -10.54 -14.07
CA GLY A 280 8.82 -9.99 -14.35
C GLY A 280 8.28 -9.16 -13.19
N GLU A 281 8.48 -9.62 -11.97
CA GLU A 281 8.05 -8.90 -10.78
C GLU A 281 8.84 -7.62 -10.52
N GLU A 282 10.17 -7.66 -10.54
CA GLU A 282 10.96 -6.46 -10.22
C GLU A 282 10.84 -5.40 -11.33
N ILE A 283 10.67 -5.80 -12.59
CA ILE A 283 10.33 -4.88 -13.68
C ILE A 283 8.96 -4.24 -13.43
N SER A 284 7.94 -5.04 -13.11
CA SER A 284 6.58 -4.55 -12.86
C SER A 284 6.53 -3.57 -11.68
N LYS A 285 7.22 -3.89 -10.59
CA LYS A 285 7.34 -3.01 -9.42
C LYS A 285 8.13 -1.74 -9.76
N MET A 286 9.23 -1.83 -10.51
CA MET A 286 10.00 -0.66 -10.95
C MET A 286 9.15 0.29 -11.80
N LEU A 287 8.35 -0.23 -12.74
CA LEU A 287 7.42 0.55 -13.53
C LEU A 287 6.38 1.28 -12.67
N ALA A 288 5.88 0.63 -11.61
CA ALA A 288 4.99 1.28 -10.65
C ALA A 288 5.69 2.42 -9.89
N VAL A 289 6.97 2.26 -9.52
CA VAL A 289 7.77 3.35 -8.92
C VAL A 289 7.97 4.50 -9.91
N LEU A 290 8.24 4.23 -11.19
CA LEU A 290 8.39 5.25 -12.22
C LEU A 290 7.09 6.04 -12.44
N ALA A 291 5.93 5.38 -12.41
CA ALA A 291 4.62 6.05 -12.47
C ALA A 291 4.39 7.01 -11.28
N LEU A 292 5.08 6.76 -10.16
CA LEU A 292 5.06 7.57 -8.94
C LEU A 292 6.26 8.49 -8.80
N SER A 293 7.04 8.69 -9.87
CA SER A 293 8.24 9.55 -9.88
C SER A 293 7.99 10.98 -9.42
N HIS A 294 6.78 11.52 -9.63
CA HIS A 294 6.38 12.84 -9.13
C HIS A 294 6.37 12.94 -7.60
N LEU A 295 6.36 11.82 -6.88
CA LEU A 295 6.46 11.75 -5.41
C LEU A 295 7.90 11.63 -4.90
N ILE A 296 8.87 11.48 -5.80
CA ILE A 296 10.27 11.23 -5.47
C ILE A 296 11.06 12.54 -5.62
N VAL A 297 11.41 13.13 -4.48
CA VAL A 297 12.20 14.38 -4.43
C VAL A 297 13.70 14.10 -4.30
N SER A 298 14.07 13.03 -3.61
CA SER A 298 15.46 12.64 -3.35
C SER A 298 15.67 11.12 -3.42
N PRO A 299 16.92 10.61 -3.51
CA PRO A 299 17.21 9.17 -3.51
C PRO A 299 16.62 8.44 -2.29
N LYS A 300 16.64 9.08 -1.12
CA LYS A 300 16.04 8.56 0.10
C LYS A 300 14.51 8.44 -0.01
N HIS A 301 13.84 9.43 -0.61
CA HIS A 301 12.42 9.33 -0.95
C HIS A 301 12.17 8.21 -1.97
N GLY A 302 13.05 8.07 -2.96
CA GLY A 302 12.98 7.00 -3.96
C GLY A 302 13.01 5.61 -3.32
N PHE A 303 13.92 5.39 -2.37
CA PHE A 303 13.95 4.15 -1.59
C PHE A 303 12.63 3.90 -0.84
N TYR A 304 12.10 4.92 -0.15
CA TYR A 304 10.85 4.78 0.59
C TYR A 304 9.64 4.49 -0.30
N VAL A 305 9.52 5.17 -1.44
CA VAL A 305 8.48 4.90 -2.45
C VAL A 305 8.65 3.48 -2.97
N GLY A 306 9.87 3.07 -3.35
CA GLY A 306 10.18 1.71 -3.80
C GLY A 306 9.83 0.64 -2.77
N SER A 307 10.25 0.80 -1.52
CA SER A 307 9.90 -0.13 -0.44
C SER A 307 8.40 -0.21 -0.20
N THR A 308 7.67 0.91 -0.31
CA THR A 308 6.21 0.92 -0.15
C THR A 308 5.50 0.24 -1.32
N VAL A 309 6.00 0.37 -2.55
CA VAL A 309 5.55 -0.45 -3.69
C VAL A 309 5.81 -1.93 -3.42
N GLY A 310 7.00 -2.29 -2.93
CA GLY A 310 7.34 -3.66 -2.53
C GLY A 310 6.40 -4.23 -1.46
N PHE A 311 6.03 -3.43 -0.46
CA PHE A 311 5.01 -3.81 0.54
C PHE A 311 3.63 -4.06 -0.09
N GLY A 312 3.23 -3.21 -1.04
CA GLY A 312 1.98 -3.37 -1.78
C GLY A 312 1.95 -4.68 -2.56
N PHE A 313 3.04 -5.01 -3.25
CA PHE A 313 3.17 -6.28 -3.97
C PHE A 313 3.10 -7.48 -3.01
N ALA A 314 3.87 -7.41 -1.91
CA ALA A 314 3.92 -8.46 -0.90
C ALA A 314 2.55 -8.71 -0.23
N LEU A 315 1.66 -7.71 -0.14
CA LEU A 315 0.30 -7.91 0.40
C LEU A 315 -0.51 -8.92 -0.41
N LEU A 316 -0.51 -8.79 -1.74
CA LEU A 316 -1.28 -9.70 -2.60
C LEU A 316 -0.59 -11.04 -2.74
N GLU A 317 0.74 -11.05 -2.85
CA GLU A 317 1.48 -12.30 -2.90
C GLU A 317 1.28 -13.10 -1.61
N ASN A 318 1.42 -12.45 -0.44
CA ASN A 318 1.10 -13.07 0.84
C ASN A 318 -0.34 -13.58 0.89
N ALA A 319 -1.30 -12.85 0.35
CA ALA A 319 -2.69 -13.28 0.37
C ALA A 319 -2.86 -14.63 -0.35
N SER A 320 -2.21 -14.85 -1.49
CA SER A 320 -2.24 -16.13 -2.21
C SER A 320 -1.57 -17.25 -1.42
N TYR A 321 -0.34 -17.05 -0.95
CA TYR A 321 0.40 -18.09 -0.22
C TYR A 321 -0.28 -18.51 1.09
N ILE A 322 -0.81 -17.54 1.85
CA ILE A 322 -1.50 -17.83 3.11
C ILE A 322 -2.84 -18.51 2.84
N PHE A 323 -3.53 -18.15 1.77
CA PHE A 323 -4.76 -18.83 1.35
C PHE A 323 -4.48 -20.31 1.02
N MET A 324 -3.45 -20.59 0.21
CA MET A 324 -3.06 -21.96 -0.13
C MET A 324 -2.63 -22.77 1.10
N ALA A 325 -1.88 -22.15 2.02
CA ALA A 325 -1.48 -22.80 3.26
C ALA A 325 -2.69 -23.20 4.13
N LEU A 326 -3.72 -22.34 4.20
CA LEU A 326 -4.95 -22.62 4.94
C LEU A 326 -5.84 -23.69 4.29
N LEU A 327 -5.72 -23.90 2.98
CA LEU A 327 -6.46 -24.93 2.24
C LEU A 327 -5.76 -26.30 2.24
N SER A 328 -4.51 -26.38 2.67
CA SER A 328 -3.77 -27.64 2.72
C SER A 328 -4.31 -28.61 3.77
N ASP A 329 -4.05 -29.92 3.58
CA ASP A 329 -4.44 -30.97 4.53
C ASP A 329 -3.84 -30.74 5.93
N TYR A 330 -2.65 -30.14 5.99
CA TYR A 330 -1.96 -29.74 7.22
C TYR A 330 -2.15 -28.25 7.54
N SER A 331 -3.37 -27.73 7.31
CA SER A 331 -3.70 -26.30 7.40
C SER A 331 -3.12 -25.57 8.60
N SER A 332 -3.15 -26.15 9.80
CA SER A 332 -2.57 -25.55 11.02
C SER A 332 -1.06 -25.32 10.88
N ILE A 333 -0.31 -26.38 10.58
CA ILE A 333 1.15 -26.37 10.52
C ILE A 333 1.63 -25.56 9.31
N ALA A 334 1.02 -25.79 8.14
CA ALA A 334 1.32 -25.07 6.92
C ALA A 334 1.08 -23.56 7.06
N TYR A 335 -0.04 -23.17 7.69
CA TYR A 335 -0.33 -21.77 7.98
C TYR A 335 0.72 -21.15 8.92
N PHE A 336 1.06 -21.81 10.04
CA PHE A 336 2.04 -21.30 10.98
C PHE A 336 3.38 -21.00 10.33
N PHE A 337 3.92 -21.97 9.59
CA PHE A 337 5.20 -21.81 8.89
C PHE A 337 5.08 -20.76 7.79
N THR A 338 4.09 -20.87 6.89
CA THR A 338 3.96 -19.93 5.77
C THR A 338 3.77 -18.49 6.25
N ALA A 339 2.92 -18.25 7.25
CA ALA A 339 2.71 -16.92 7.82
C ALA A 339 3.99 -16.37 8.44
N THR A 340 4.65 -17.14 9.31
CA THR A 340 5.85 -16.71 10.02
C THR A 340 6.99 -16.42 9.06
N LEU A 341 7.22 -17.33 8.11
CA LEU A 341 8.30 -17.22 7.15
C LEU A 341 8.08 -16.02 6.25
N ARG A 342 6.90 -15.88 5.64
CA ARG A 342 6.63 -14.73 4.78
C ARG A 342 6.69 -13.40 5.53
N GLY A 343 6.14 -13.37 6.75
CA GLY A 343 6.13 -12.17 7.58
C GLY A 343 7.52 -11.69 8.00
N LEU A 344 8.47 -12.59 8.26
CA LEU A 344 9.83 -12.26 8.70
C LEU A 344 10.86 -12.17 7.56
N SER A 345 10.55 -12.72 6.39
CA SER A 345 11.51 -12.94 5.31
C SER A 345 11.11 -12.27 3.99
N SER A 346 10.08 -12.76 3.30
CA SER A 346 9.71 -12.27 1.97
C SER A 346 9.24 -10.81 2.01
N VAL A 347 8.45 -10.42 3.02
CA VAL A 347 7.97 -9.04 3.16
C VAL A 347 9.09 -8.00 3.22
N PRO A 348 10.09 -8.10 4.13
CA PRO A 348 11.23 -7.19 4.10
C PRO A 348 12.09 -7.37 2.83
N GLY A 349 12.12 -8.57 2.23
CA GLY A 349 12.78 -8.84 0.95
C GLY A 349 12.24 -7.98 -0.18
N HIS A 350 10.93 -8.04 -0.45
CA HIS A 350 10.29 -7.21 -1.48
C HIS A 350 10.51 -5.72 -1.24
N ALA A 351 10.41 -5.27 0.01
CA ALA A 351 10.64 -3.88 0.37
C ALA A 351 12.09 -3.44 0.09
N MET A 352 13.05 -4.32 0.33
CA MET A 352 14.47 -4.07 0.08
C MET A 352 14.77 -4.03 -1.43
N TRP A 353 14.38 -5.07 -2.18
CA TRP A 353 14.68 -5.21 -3.62
C TRP A 353 14.07 -4.07 -4.43
N THR A 354 12.77 -3.82 -4.27
CA THR A 354 12.13 -2.70 -4.95
C THR A 354 12.62 -1.34 -4.43
N GLY A 355 13.03 -1.27 -3.15
CA GLY A 355 13.70 -0.10 -2.57
C GLY A 355 15.01 0.27 -3.29
N LEU A 356 15.81 -0.71 -3.72
CA LEU A 356 17.04 -0.48 -4.49
C LEU A 356 16.74 0.17 -5.84
N SER A 357 15.76 -0.36 -6.58
CA SER A 357 15.28 0.24 -7.83
C SER A 357 14.74 1.66 -7.61
N GLY A 358 13.97 1.86 -6.53
CA GLY A 358 13.44 3.17 -6.18
C GLY A 358 14.53 4.19 -5.81
N TYR A 359 15.56 3.79 -5.08
CA TYR A 359 16.70 4.65 -4.77
C TYR A 359 17.43 5.07 -6.05
N ALA A 360 17.67 4.11 -6.97
CA ALA A 360 18.31 4.38 -8.25
C ALA A 360 17.49 5.35 -9.12
N ILE A 361 16.17 5.21 -9.14
CA ILE A 361 15.26 6.18 -9.79
C ILE A 361 15.39 7.56 -9.14
N GLY A 362 15.43 7.64 -7.82
CA GLY A 362 15.64 8.90 -7.10
C GLY A 362 16.98 9.56 -7.42
N CYS A 363 18.06 8.78 -7.58
CA CYS A 363 19.35 9.30 -8.08
C CYS A 363 19.25 9.82 -9.51
N TRP A 364 18.53 9.11 -10.38
CA TRP A 364 18.33 9.53 -11.77
C TRP A 364 17.51 10.83 -11.86
N LEU A 365 16.46 11.00 -11.05
CA LEU A 365 15.67 12.23 -10.96
C LEU A 365 16.47 13.40 -10.39
N ALA A 366 17.32 13.16 -9.39
CA ALA A 366 18.20 14.17 -8.81
C ALA A 366 19.21 14.76 -9.81
N ARG A 367 19.49 14.05 -10.91
CA ARG A 367 20.36 14.53 -12.02
C ARG A 367 19.61 15.40 -13.05
N GLY A 368 18.39 15.83 -12.75
CA GLY A 368 17.61 16.73 -13.61
C GLY A 368 16.64 16.04 -14.58
N ASN A 369 16.55 14.71 -14.56
CA ASN A 369 15.63 13.94 -15.42
C ASN A 369 14.18 13.94 -14.91
N ARG A 370 13.72 15.06 -14.32
CA ARG A 370 12.37 15.14 -13.75
C ARG A 370 11.34 14.95 -14.86
N LEU A 371 10.51 13.92 -14.70
CA LEU A 371 9.39 13.67 -15.61
C LEU A 371 8.34 14.79 -15.44
N PRO A 372 7.68 15.23 -16.53
CA PRO A 372 6.60 16.21 -16.44
C PRO A 372 5.52 15.71 -15.48
N SER A 373 5.23 16.47 -14.42
CA SER A 373 4.17 16.07 -13.50
C SER A 373 2.81 16.31 -14.14
N LEU A 374 2.06 15.24 -14.42
CA LEU A 374 0.67 15.31 -14.90
C LEU A 374 -0.28 15.89 -13.84
N SER A 375 0.16 16.01 -12.58
CA SER A 375 -0.58 16.67 -11.52
C SER A 375 0.32 17.65 -10.78
N GLY A 376 0.05 18.95 -10.89
CA GLY A 376 0.67 19.95 -10.02
C GLY A 376 0.28 19.64 -8.58
N THR A 377 1.10 18.87 -7.87
CA THR A 377 0.95 18.64 -6.44
C THR A 377 1.93 19.55 -5.75
N SER A 378 1.41 20.60 -5.11
CA SER A 378 2.14 21.58 -4.31
C SER A 378 2.58 21.07 -2.93
N TYR A 379 2.46 19.76 -2.68
CA TYR A 379 2.46 19.21 -1.31
C TYR A 379 3.77 18.53 -0.89
N LEU A 380 4.78 18.51 -1.76
CA LEU A 380 6.13 18.06 -1.40
C LEU A 380 6.96 19.29 -1.06
N SER A 381 6.68 19.87 0.10
CA SER A 381 7.56 20.88 0.68
C SER A 381 8.69 20.16 1.41
N GLU A 382 9.94 20.40 0.99
CA GLU A 382 11.15 20.06 1.77
C GLU A 382 11.32 20.96 3.01
N ASP A 383 10.39 21.89 3.23
CA ASP A 383 10.50 22.93 4.23
C ASP A 383 10.30 22.34 5.63
N ALA A 384 11.43 22.03 6.27
CA ALA A 384 11.52 21.56 7.66
C ALA A 384 10.86 22.55 8.65
N ASP A 385 10.63 23.79 8.20
CA ASP A 385 10.07 24.90 8.96
C ASP A 385 8.55 25.09 8.74
N ALA A 386 7.87 24.16 8.04
CA ALA A 386 6.42 24.19 7.94
C ALA A 386 5.77 24.13 9.34
N ASN A 387 5.15 25.23 9.77
CA ASN A 387 4.47 25.32 11.06
C ASN A 387 3.15 24.52 11.03
N TRP A 388 3.19 23.32 11.57
CA TRP A 388 2.02 22.46 11.71
C TRP A 388 1.10 22.99 12.81
N VAL A 389 -0.17 23.25 12.47
CA VAL A 389 -1.20 23.53 13.46
C VAL A 389 -2.19 22.36 13.48
N LEU A 390 -2.20 21.60 14.57
CA LEU A 390 -3.16 20.51 14.77
C LEU A 390 -4.49 21.13 15.23
N TYR A 391 -5.60 20.79 14.58
CA TYR A 391 -6.93 21.15 15.06
C TYR A 391 -7.65 19.94 15.70
N ASP A 392 -8.26 20.14 16.86
CA ASP A 392 -9.12 19.14 17.48
C ASP A 392 -10.44 18.94 16.69
N LYS A 393 -11.30 18.02 17.15
CA LYS A 393 -12.61 17.77 16.50
C LYS A 393 -13.54 18.99 16.55
N GLN A 394 -13.23 19.96 17.40
CA GLN A 394 -13.97 21.18 17.66
C GLN A 394 -13.35 22.40 16.94
N GLY A 395 -12.28 22.21 16.15
CA GLY A 395 -11.62 23.26 15.38
C GLY A 395 -10.68 24.15 16.20
N ARG A 396 -10.24 23.72 17.38
CA ARG A 396 -9.27 24.47 18.22
C ARG A 396 -7.86 24.01 17.93
N ALA A 397 -6.93 24.96 17.86
CA ALA A 397 -5.50 24.65 17.70
C ALA A 397 -4.98 23.93 18.96
N VAL A 398 -4.38 22.76 18.77
CA VAL A 398 -3.71 21.97 19.80
C VAL A 398 -2.22 22.28 19.73
N PRO A 399 -1.58 22.66 20.85
CA PRO A 399 -0.13 22.91 20.88
C PRO A 399 0.60 21.66 20.41
N THR A 400 1.46 21.85 19.42
CA THR A 400 2.19 20.83 18.68
C THR A 400 3.01 19.95 19.62
N THR A 401 2.59 18.70 19.81
CA THR A 401 3.55 17.66 20.12
C THR A 401 4.29 17.39 18.82
N THR A 402 5.54 17.86 18.76
CA THR A 402 6.44 17.65 17.64
C THR A 402 6.38 16.17 17.24
N TRP A 403 5.83 15.89 16.06
CA TRP A 403 5.96 14.57 15.44
C TRP A 403 7.43 14.46 15.02
N ASN A 404 8.30 14.17 15.98
CA ASN A 404 9.70 13.91 15.73
C ASN A 404 9.80 12.62 14.93
N THR A 405 9.75 12.78 13.62
CA THR A 405 10.18 11.84 12.58
C THR A 405 11.71 11.70 12.56
N LEU A 406 12.42 12.37 13.48
CA LEU A 406 13.82 12.10 13.74
C LEU A 406 14.01 10.60 14.05
N PRO A 407 14.96 9.92 13.38
CA PRO A 407 15.26 8.53 13.69
C PRO A 407 15.53 8.42 15.19
N SER A 408 14.93 7.42 15.85
CA SER A 408 15.12 7.24 17.30
C SER A 408 16.62 7.28 17.64
N GLU A 409 17.00 7.86 18.78
CA GLU A 409 18.42 7.95 19.16
C GLU A 409 19.13 6.59 19.14
N ARG A 410 18.39 5.51 19.39
CA ARG A 410 18.90 4.13 19.28
C ARG A 410 19.24 3.78 17.84
N LEU A 411 18.35 4.08 16.90
CA LEU A 411 18.60 3.85 15.49
C LEU A 411 19.73 4.74 14.97
N ALA A 412 19.75 6.03 15.34
CA ALA A 412 20.84 6.93 14.95
C ALA A 412 22.20 6.40 15.43
N ARG A 413 22.30 5.94 16.68
CA ARG A 413 23.50 5.27 17.21
C ARG A 413 23.86 4.00 16.45
N LEU A 414 22.89 3.15 16.14
CA LEU A 414 23.10 1.92 15.37
C LEU A 414 23.65 2.23 13.97
N LEU A 415 23.02 3.14 13.25
CA LEU A 415 23.42 3.52 11.89
C LEU A 415 24.80 4.16 11.87
N THR A 416 25.12 4.99 12.87
CA THR A 416 26.44 5.61 13.01
C THR A 416 27.51 4.55 13.26
N LYS A 417 27.24 3.57 14.14
CA LYS A 417 28.16 2.45 14.41
C LYS A 417 28.44 1.62 13.15
N HIS A 418 27.44 1.42 12.29
CA HIS A 418 27.59 0.62 11.08
C HIS A 418 28.01 1.42 9.84
N ARG A 419 28.19 2.74 9.97
CA ARG A 419 28.52 3.64 8.84
C ARG A 419 29.83 3.26 8.13
N GLU A 420 30.84 2.85 8.87
CA GLU A 420 32.15 2.48 8.30
C GLU A 420 32.10 1.24 7.40
N HIS A 421 31.12 0.38 7.63
CA HIS A 421 30.96 -0.86 6.87
C HIS A 421 29.74 -0.81 5.93
N ALA A 422 29.27 0.39 5.61
CA ALA A 422 28.09 0.57 4.80
C ALA A 422 28.39 0.28 3.32
N TRP A 423 27.48 -0.43 2.65
CA TRP A 423 27.60 -0.69 1.23
C TRP A 423 27.10 0.48 0.40
N PRO A 424 27.73 0.77 -0.76
CA PRO A 424 27.22 1.79 -1.67
C PRO A 424 25.87 1.37 -2.25
N MET A 425 25.02 2.36 -2.49
CA MET A 425 23.73 2.15 -3.14
C MET A 425 23.84 2.23 -4.67
N PRO A 426 23.00 1.49 -5.42
CA PRO A 426 22.98 1.57 -6.87
C PRO A 426 22.51 2.97 -7.30
N GLN A 427 23.32 3.64 -8.10
CA GLN A 427 23.04 5.01 -8.57
C GLN A 427 22.47 5.08 -9.98
N THR A 428 22.37 3.95 -10.68
CA THR A 428 21.79 3.83 -12.02
C THR A 428 20.61 2.87 -11.99
N ILE A 429 19.58 3.17 -12.77
CA ILE A 429 18.34 2.37 -12.82
C ILE A 429 18.67 0.91 -13.18
N ALA A 430 19.54 0.69 -14.17
CA ALA A 430 19.99 -0.64 -14.57
C ALA A 430 20.63 -1.42 -13.42
N ASN A 431 21.53 -0.81 -12.64
CA ASN A 431 22.18 -1.49 -11.52
C ASN A 431 21.21 -1.73 -10.36
N GLY A 432 20.29 -0.80 -10.11
CA GLY A 432 19.24 -0.96 -9.09
C GLY A 432 18.32 -2.13 -9.41
N LEU A 433 17.83 -2.19 -10.65
CA LEU A 433 16.98 -3.27 -11.14
C LEU A 433 17.73 -4.62 -11.16
N LEU A 434 18.96 -4.65 -11.68
CA LEU A 434 19.75 -5.87 -11.74
C LEU A 434 19.98 -6.45 -10.35
N LEU A 435 20.34 -5.60 -9.38
CA LEU A 435 20.57 -6.04 -8.00
C LEU A 435 19.27 -6.53 -7.33
N ALA A 436 18.13 -5.89 -7.62
CA ALA A 436 16.82 -6.33 -7.16
C ALA A 436 16.46 -7.71 -7.73
N ILE A 437 16.63 -7.91 -9.05
CA ILE A 437 16.38 -9.19 -9.74
C ILE A 437 17.30 -10.27 -9.17
N LEU A 438 18.60 -10.01 -9.03
CA LEU A 438 19.54 -11.00 -8.50
C LEU A 438 19.26 -11.38 -7.04
N GLY A 439 18.92 -10.39 -6.19
CA GLY A 439 18.56 -10.66 -4.80
C GLY A 439 17.29 -11.51 -4.68
N HIS A 440 16.29 -11.22 -5.51
CA HIS A 440 15.05 -11.99 -5.55
C HIS A 440 15.24 -13.38 -6.19
N ALA A 441 15.99 -13.48 -7.29
CA ALA A 441 16.35 -14.74 -7.94
C ALA A 441 17.15 -15.66 -7.02
N LEU A 442 18.10 -15.11 -6.26
CA LEU A 442 18.82 -15.87 -5.25
C LEU A 442 17.87 -16.43 -4.19
N TRP A 443 16.88 -15.63 -3.76
CA TRP A 443 15.87 -16.07 -2.80
C TRP A 443 15.07 -17.26 -3.32
N ASN A 444 14.48 -17.13 -4.51
CA ASN A 444 13.61 -18.16 -5.07
C ASN A 444 14.42 -19.40 -5.51
N GLY A 445 15.52 -19.19 -6.24
CA GLY A 445 16.32 -20.26 -6.82
C GLY A 445 17.04 -21.12 -5.79
N SER A 446 17.56 -20.51 -4.72
CA SER A 446 18.16 -21.30 -3.65
C SER A 446 17.13 -22.06 -2.84
N SER A 447 15.95 -21.48 -2.59
CA SER A 447 14.85 -22.18 -1.89
C SER A 447 14.33 -23.36 -2.72
N TRP A 448 14.14 -23.16 -4.03
CA TRP A 448 13.78 -24.23 -4.96
C TRP A 448 14.87 -25.29 -5.04
N GLY A 449 16.14 -24.91 -5.20
CA GLY A 449 17.26 -25.84 -5.28
C GLY A 449 17.44 -26.69 -4.02
N VAL A 450 17.30 -26.09 -2.83
CA VAL A 450 17.29 -26.84 -1.57
C VAL A 450 16.06 -27.75 -1.47
N GLY A 451 14.89 -27.29 -1.92
CA GLY A 451 13.69 -28.13 -2.03
C GLY A 451 13.92 -29.35 -2.92
N MET A 452 14.55 -29.16 -4.08
CA MET A 452 14.91 -30.24 -5.02
C MET A 452 15.89 -31.25 -4.43
N LEU A 453 16.95 -30.77 -3.77
CA LEU A 453 17.95 -31.63 -3.14
C LEU A 453 17.37 -32.49 -2.00
N LEU A 454 16.26 -32.06 -1.42
CA LEU A 454 15.61 -32.70 -0.29
C LEU A 454 14.29 -33.39 -0.66
N ALA A 455 13.89 -33.36 -1.93
CA ALA A 455 12.56 -33.80 -2.38
C ALA A 455 12.26 -35.27 -2.05
N ASP A 456 13.27 -36.14 -2.14
CA ASP A 456 13.15 -37.57 -1.84
C ASP A 456 13.37 -37.92 -0.36
N SER A 457 13.55 -36.92 0.50
CA SER A 457 13.88 -37.13 1.91
C SER A 457 12.75 -36.66 2.82
N GLU A 458 11.93 -37.59 3.29
CA GLU A 458 10.93 -37.35 4.34
C GLU A 458 11.54 -37.37 5.76
N THR A 459 12.87 -37.28 5.85
CA THR A 459 13.57 -37.37 7.13
C THR A 459 13.44 -36.08 7.93
N LEU A 460 13.44 -36.18 9.26
CA LEU A 460 13.56 -35.02 10.14
C LEU A 460 14.77 -34.14 9.77
N LEU A 461 15.85 -34.76 9.27
CA LEU A 461 17.03 -34.05 8.80
C LEU A 461 16.71 -33.13 7.61
N ALA A 462 15.91 -33.56 6.64
CA ALA A 462 15.51 -32.73 5.50
C ALA A 462 14.73 -31.49 5.93
N VAL A 463 13.76 -31.66 6.84
CA VAL A 463 13.00 -30.54 7.42
C VAL A 463 13.94 -29.57 8.15
N LEU A 464 14.87 -30.10 8.96
CA LEU A 464 15.85 -29.26 9.66
C LEU A 464 16.78 -28.51 8.70
N LEU A 465 17.22 -29.13 7.61
CA LEU A 465 18.06 -28.50 6.59
C LEU A 465 17.30 -27.40 5.84
N GLN A 466 16.02 -27.61 5.51
CA GLN A 466 15.19 -26.60 4.87
C GLN A 466 14.95 -25.39 5.79
N LEU A 467 14.67 -25.63 7.07
CA LEU A 467 14.54 -24.57 8.08
C LEU A 467 15.88 -23.85 8.33
N ALA A 468 17.00 -24.58 8.34
CA ALA A 468 18.33 -23.99 8.49
C ALA A 468 18.68 -23.09 7.30
N TRP A 469 18.40 -23.54 6.06
CA TRP A 469 18.60 -22.73 4.86
C TRP A 469 17.78 -21.43 4.93
N LEU A 470 16.52 -21.55 5.33
CA LEU A 470 15.65 -20.39 5.46
C LEU A 470 16.13 -19.42 6.54
N PHE A 471 16.62 -19.93 7.67
CA PHE A 471 17.26 -19.09 8.69
C PHE A 471 18.48 -18.35 8.13
N VAL A 472 19.34 -19.02 7.35
CA VAL A 472 20.49 -18.40 6.67
C VAL A 472 20.03 -17.29 5.73
N MET A 473 18.99 -17.53 4.94
CA MET A 473 18.43 -16.54 4.01
C MET A 473 17.85 -15.32 4.75
N VAL A 474 17.12 -15.53 5.84
CA VAL A 474 16.62 -14.44 6.70
C VAL A 474 17.80 -13.64 7.26
N VAL A 475 18.77 -14.29 7.92
CA VAL A 475 19.93 -13.59 8.48
C VAL A 475 20.70 -12.84 7.40
N GLY A 476 20.90 -13.43 6.23
CA GLY A 476 21.54 -12.80 5.08
C GLY A 476 20.83 -11.53 4.63
N LEU A 477 19.50 -11.58 4.46
CA LEU A 477 18.69 -10.40 4.13
C LEU A 477 18.84 -9.29 5.19
N TRP A 478 18.78 -9.64 6.46
CA TRP A 478 18.92 -8.68 7.56
C TRP A 478 20.32 -8.05 7.60
N VAL A 479 21.37 -8.83 7.31
CA VAL A 479 22.73 -8.29 7.14
C VAL A 479 22.77 -7.31 5.97
N CYS A 480 22.19 -7.64 4.81
CA CYS A 480 22.11 -6.72 3.67
C CYS A 480 21.40 -5.41 4.05
N ILE A 481 20.26 -5.48 4.73
CA ILE A 481 19.53 -4.30 5.22
C ILE A 481 20.44 -3.47 6.15
N LEU A 482 21.11 -4.09 7.12
CA LEU A 482 22.01 -3.38 8.05
C LEU A 482 23.21 -2.73 7.35
N ARG A 483 23.71 -3.31 6.25
CA ARG A 483 24.83 -2.76 5.47
C ARG A 483 24.39 -1.59 4.59
N TRP A 484 23.17 -1.60 4.06
CA TRP A 484 22.67 -0.54 3.19
C TRP A 484 21.99 0.61 3.92
N LEU A 485 21.35 0.35 5.06
CA LEU A 485 20.56 1.33 5.81
C LEU A 485 21.35 2.60 6.19
N PRO A 486 22.64 2.54 6.62
CA PRO A 486 23.42 3.74 6.88
C PRO A 486 23.55 4.65 5.65
N THR A 487 23.80 4.08 4.47
CA THR A 487 23.91 4.85 3.21
C THR A 487 22.59 5.52 2.81
N ILE A 488 21.46 4.86 3.08
CA ILE A 488 20.12 5.41 2.79
C ILE A 488 19.79 6.58 3.69
N VAL A 489 20.02 6.41 5.00
CA VAL A 489 19.52 7.34 6.03
C VAL A 489 20.50 8.48 6.29
N LEU A 490 21.80 8.20 6.33
CA LEU A 490 22.86 9.18 6.64
C LEU A 490 23.52 9.77 5.38
N GLY A 491 23.18 9.25 4.20
CA GLY A 491 23.82 9.62 2.94
C GLY A 491 25.18 8.92 2.72
N PRO A 492 25.76 9.06 1.52
CA PRO A 492 27.05 8.46 1.20
C PRO A 492 28.18 8.99 2.10
N LYS A 493 29.22 8.18 2.31
CA LYS A 493 30.41 8.57 3.06
C LYS A 493 31.04 9.81 2.38
N PRO A 494 31.31 10.91 3.12
CA PRO A 494 32.11 11.99 2.56
C PRO A 494 33.48 11.40 2.19
N ARG A 495 33.90 11.64 0.94
CA ARG A 495 35.18 11.15 0.41
C ARG A 495 36.35 11.86 1.06
#